data_AF-A0A6A3QQV7-F1
#
_entry.id   AF-A0A6A3QQV7-F1
#
_cell.length_a   1.000
_cell.length_b   1.000
_cell.length_c   1.000
_cell.angle_alpha   90.00
_cell.angle_beta   90.00
_cell.angle_gamma   90.00
#
_symmetry.space_group_name_H-M   'P 1'
#
loop_
_entity.id
_entity.type
_entity.pdbx_description
1 polymer ?
#
loop_
_entity_poly.entity_id
_entity_poly.type
_entity_poly.pdbx_seq_one_letter_code
_entity_poly.pdbx_strand_id
1 'polypeptide(L)'
;MLASTTNFLLQLLLLLSISIPSALAVRKCSSDVSTPIKAMLDNKDLFSNCAMGSAGVRIDARSLFDVLTFSERDFPIFCRSPSCMKPVNKLLRAIPNDCLITYHGARRNLSEEVSALYHQCAAVVGAADQTDEDYVYRYFLD
;
A
#
# COMPACT_ATOMS: atom_id res chain seq x y z
N MET A 1 -43.27 -27.70 -36.88
CA MET A 1 -42.82 -26.73 -35.86
C MET A 1 -41.28 -26.74 -35.79
N LEU A 2 -40.58 -26.15 -36.75
CA LEU A 2 -39.10 -26.12 -36.75
C LEU A 2 -38.49 -24.70 -36.89
N ALA A 3 -39.30 -23.66 -37.04
CA ALA A 3 -38.84 -22.29 -37.30
C ALA A 3 -38.67 -21.43 -36.03
N SER A 4 -39.12 -21.90 -34.86
CA SER A 4 -39.18 -21.09 -33.63
C SER A 4 -37.90 -21.18 -32.78
N THR A 5 -37.17 -22.30 -32.85
CA THR A 5 -36.01 -22.58 -32.00
C THR A 5 -34.73 -21.90 -32.48
N THR A 6 -34.61 -21.63 -33.79
CA THR A 6 -33.43 -20.97 -34.38
C THR A 6 -33.36 -19.48 -34.01
N ASN A 7 -34.51 -18.80 -33.91
CA ASN A 7 -34.59 -17.40 -33.49
C ASN A 7 -34.19 -17.20 -32.01
N PHE A 8 -34.55 -18.16 -31.14
CA PHE A 8 -34.21 -18.09 -29.73
C PHE A 8 -32.70 -18.27 -29.48
N LEU A 9 -32.06 -19.15 -30.24
CA LEU A 9 -30.61 -19.36 -30.21
C LEU A 9 -29.84 -18.14 -30.75
N LEU A 10 -30.31 -17.50 -31.83
CA LEU A 10 -29.70 -16.26 -32.34
C LEU A 10 -29.84 -15.08 -31.36
N GLN A 11 -30.98 -14.94 -30.69
CA GLN A 11 -31.18 -13.88 -29.68
C GLN A 11 -30.31 -14.11 -28.43
N LEU A 12 -30.14 -15.37 -28.01
CA LEU A 12 -29.26 -15.72 -26.89
C LEU A 12 -27.78 -15.47 -27.22
N LEU A 13 -27.35 -15.76 -28.46
CA LEU A 13 -25.99 -15.48 -28.94
C LEU A 13 -25.70 -13.95 -29.06
N LEU A 14 -26.70 -13.14 -29.41
CA LEU A 14 -26.58 -11.67 -29.44
C LEU A 14 -26.46 -11.05 -28.03
N LEU A 15 -27.07 -11.67 -27.01
CA LEU A 15 -27.02 -11.17 -25.63
C LEU A 15 -25.69 -11.49 -24.92
N LEU A 16 -24.98 -12.56 -25.32
CA LEU A 16 -23.67 -12.91 -24.77
C LEU A 16 -22.50 -12.09 -25.33
N SER A 17 -22.72 -11.24 -26.35
CA SER A 17 -21.63 -10.56 -27.08
C SER A 17 -21.34 -9.13 -26.60
N ILE A 18 -22.00 -8.63 -25.55
CA ILE A 18 -21.87 -7.21 -25.12
C ILE A 18 -21.22 -7.03 -23.74
N SER A 19 -20.88 -8.08 -23.01
CA SER A 19 -20.08 -7.93 -21.79
C SER A 19 -18.57 -7.80 -22.10
N ILE A 20 -18.19 -6.77 -22.86
CA ILE A 20 -16.81 -6.28 -22.83
C ILE A 20 -16.71 -5.49 -21.51
N PRO A 21 -16.00 -5.97 -20.48
CA PRO A 21 -15.69 -5.13 -19.36
C PRO A 21 -14.90 -3.94 -19.92
N SER A 22 -15.47 -2.74 -19.81
CA SER A 22 -14.75 -1.51 -20.06
C SER A 22 -13.53 -1.52 -19.14
N ALA A 23 -12.39 -1.95 -19.66
CA ALA A 23 -11.13 -1.80 -18.99
C ALA A 23 -10.94 -0.29 -18.86
N LEU A 24 -11.31 0.27 -17.70
CA LEU A 24 -11.01 1.64 -17.35
C LEU A 24 -9.51 1.76 -17.57
N ALA A 25 -9.11 2.45 -18.64
CA ALA A 25 -7.72 2.71 -18.93
C ALA A 25 -7.22 3.62 -17.81
N VAL A 26 -6.70 3.01 -16.74
CA VAL A 26 -6.28 3.77 -15.57
C VAL A 26 -5.19 4.73 -16.02
N ARG A 27 -5.45 6.02 -15.82
CA ARG A 27 -4.62 7.11 -16.35
C ARG A 27 -3.22 7.00 -15.77
N LYS A 28 -2.18 7.23 -16.57
CA LYS A 28 -0.81 7.34 -16.07
C LYS A 28 -0.58 8.77 -15.53
N CYS A 29 0.04 8.89 -14.38
CA CYS A 29 0.41 10.21 -13.84
C CYS A 29 1.44 10.91 -14.73
N SER A 30 1.38 12.24 -14.81
CA SER A 30 2.39 13.04 -15.52
C SER A 30 3.78 12.89 -14.90
N SER A 31 4.82 13.24 -15.67
CA SER A 31 6.20 13.18 -15.17
C SER A 31 6.43 14.10 -13.98
N ASP A 32 5.84 15.29 -14.00
CA ASP A 32 6.00 16.31 -12.95
C ASP A 32 5.44 15.87 -11.60
N VAL A 33 4.40 15.03 -11.62
CA VAL A 33 3.84 14.41 -10.42
C VAL A 33 4.64 13.17 -10.03
N SER A 34 4.90 12.27 -10.99
CA SER A 34 5.48 10.97 -10.70
C SER A 34 6.95 11.01 -10.31
N THR A 35 7.74 11.95 -10.85
CA THR A 35 9.19 12.06 -10.58
C THR A 35 9.50 12.36 -9.11
N PRO A 36 8.94 13.42 -8.48
CA PRO A 36 9.22 13.72 -7.07
C PRO A 36 8.72 12.61 -6.13
N ILE A 37 7.60 11.95 -6.46
CA ILE A 37 7.09 10.80 -5.70
C ILE A 37 8.10 9.65 -5.71
N LYS A 38 8.58 9.25 -6.89
CA LYS A 38 9.60 8.18 -7.01
C LYS A 38 10.89 8.54 -6.28
N ALA A 39 11.37 9.78 -6.45
CA ALA A 39 12.56 10.25 -5.78
C ALA A 39 12.42 10.17 -4.25
N MET A 40 11.24 10.44 -3.72
CA MET A 40 10.97 10.29 -2.29
C MET A 40 10.87 8.83 -1.84
N LEU A 41 10.26 7.95 -2.65
CA LEU A 41 10.20 6.51 -2.39
C LEU A 41 11.57 5.83 -2.38
N ASP A 42 12.47 6.27 -3.25
CA ASP A 42 13.84 5.75 -3.40
C ASP A 42 14.87 6.52 -2.55
N ASN A 43 14.42 7.40 -1.65
CA ASN A 43 15.32 8.21 -0.84
C ASN A 43 15.91 7.41 0.32
N LYS A 44 17.07 6.81 0.08
CA LYS A 44 17.82 6.07 1.10
C LYS A 44 18.10 6.87 2.36
N ASP A 45 18.39 8.16 2.28
CA ASP A 45 18.72 8.96 3.46
C ASP A 45 17.53 9.14 4.40
N LEU A 46 16.31 9.17 3.84
CA LEU A 46 15.07 9.19 4.62
C LEU A 46 14.82 7.87 5.34
N PHE A 47 15.06 6.73 4.67
CA PHE A 47 14.67 5.41 5.19
C PHE A 47 15.80 4.64 5.89
N SER A 48 17.06 4.95 5.66
CA SER A 48 18.19 4.30 6.33
C SER A 48 18.29 4.64 7.82
N ASN A 49 17.75 5.79 8.22
CA ASN A 49 17.66 6.20 9.62
C ASN A 49 16.47 5.55 10.35
N CYS A 50 15.67 4.77 9.64
CA CYS A 50 14.35 4.40 10.10
C CYS A 50 14.19 3.05 10.74
N ALA A 51 15.21 2.22 10.62
CA ALA A 51 15.17 0.88 11.13
C ALA A 51 16.37 0.68 12.04
N MET A 52 16.19 0.98 13.32
CA MET A 52 16.97 0.30 14.35
C MET A 52 16.28 -1.03 14.60
N GLY A 53 16.90 -2.12 14.22
CA GLY A 53 16.49 -3.44 14.65
C GLY A 53 16.57 -3.55 16.17
N SER A 54 15.81 -4.48 16.72
CA SER A 54 15.72 -4.79 18.16
C SER A 54 17.04 -4.94 18.93
N ALA A 55 18.15 -5.24 18.26
CA ALA A 55 19.49 -5.35 18.85
C ALA A 55 20.34 -4.06 18.72
N GLY A 56 19.73 -2.92 18.36
CA GLY A 56 20.44 -1.68 18.03
C GLY A 56 21.15 -1.71 16.68
N VAL A 57 20.92 -2.74 15.87
CA VAL A 57 21.52 -2.90 14.53
C VAL A 57 20.69 -2.13 13.51
N ARG A 58 21.31 -1.23 12.75
CA ARG A 58 20.62 -0.53 11.65
C ARG A 58 20.25 -1.51 10.54
N ILE A 59 18.98 -1.55 10.16
CA ILE A 59 18.51 -2.28 8.97
C ILE A 59 18.57 -1.29 7.80
N ASP A 60 19.34 -1.64 6.77
CA ASP A 60 19.57 -0.79 5.60
C ASP A 60 18.33 -0.76 4.69
N ALA A 61 17.33 0.05 5.03
CA ALA A 61 16.25 0.38 4.10
C ALA A 61 16.71 1.46 3.12
N ARG A 62 16.73 1.12 1.84
CA ARG A 62 17.14 1.99 0.73
C ARG A 62 15.95 2.62 0.03
N SER A 63 14.78 1.99 0.14
CA SER A 63 13.50 2.50 -0.36
C SER A 63 12.40 2.32 0.68
N LEU A 64 11.27 2.99 0.49
CA LEU A 64 10.09 2.79 1.34
C LEU A 64 9.64 1.33 1.34
N PHE A 65 9.64 0.69 0.17
CA PHE A 65 9.07 -0.64 0.03
C PHE A 65 9.97 -1.77 0.53
N ASP A 66 11.24 -1.47 0.87
CA ASP A 66 12.12 -2.42 1.56
C ASP A 66 11.54 -2.81 2.93
N VAL A 67 10.73 -1.93 3.53
CA VAL A 67 10.02 -2.17 4.80
C VAL A 67 9.07 -3.37 4.71
N LEU A 68 8.54 -3.70 3.52
CA LEU A 68 7.68 -4.88 3.32
C LEU A 68 8.43 -6.20 3.52
N THR A 69 9.76 -6.17 3.55
CA THR A 69 10.62 -7.33 3.82
C THR A 69 11.11 -7.39 5.27
N PHE A 70 10.70 -6.43 6.12
CA PHE A 70 11.09 -6.42 7.52
C PHE A 70 10.50 -7.62 8.26
N SER A 71 11.23 -8.10 9.26
CA SER A 71 10.72 -9.13 10.15
C SER A 71 9.53 -8.61 10.97
N GLU A 72 8.72 -9.52 11.50
CA GLU A 72 7.65 -9.20 12.46
C GLU A 72 8.14 -8.38 13.67
N ARG A 73 9.44 -8.45 13.96
CA ARG A 73 10.07 -7.71 15.05
C ARG A 73 10.45 -6.29 14.64
N ASP A 74 10.92 -6.09 13.42
CA ASP A 74 11.48 -4.81 12.98
C ASP A 74 10.42 -3.90 12.35
N PHE A 75 9.37 -4.48 11.77
CA PHE A 75 8.24 -3.75 11.20
C PHE A 75 7.51 -2.86 12.23
N PRO A 76 7.15 -3.35 13.45
CA PRO A 76 6.59 -2.49 14.49
C PRO A 76 7.52 -1.34 14.91
N ILE A 77 8.84 -1.57 14.94
CA ILE A 77 9.82 -0.53 15.30
C ILE A 77 9.81 0.59 14.27
N PHE A 78 9.79 0.24 12.98
CA PHE A 78 9.60 1.21 11.90
C PHE A 78 8.30 2.01 12.09
N CYS A 79 7.18 1.32 12.32
CA CYS A 79 5.85 1.94 12.44
C CYS A 79 5.72 2.88 13.65
N ARG A 80 6.42 2.62 14.75
CA ARG A 80 6.45 3.51 15.92
C ARG A 80 7.40 4.68 15.78
N SER A 81 8.31 4.64 14.81
CA SER A 81 9.34 5.67 14.66
C SER A 81 8.81 6.91 13.92
N PRO A 82 8.71 8.09 14.58
CA PRO A 82 8.16 9.29 13.95
C PRO A 82 8.99 9.77 12.76
N SER A 83 10.31 9.57 12.79
CA SER A 83 11.20 9.91 11.67
C SER A 83 10.87 9.12 10.39
N CYS A 84 10.14 8.01 10.52
CA CYS A 84 9.87 7.04 9.46
C CYS A 84 8.47 7.15 8.95
N MET A 85 7.54 7.31 9.88
CA MET A 85 6.16 7.60 9.53
C MET A 85 5.96 9.00 8.97
N LYS A 86 6.84 9.98 9.26
CA LYS A 86 6.73 11.32 8.67
C LYS A 86 6.88 11.31 7.13
N PRO A 87 7.90 10.67 6.53
CA PRO A 87 7.96 10.45 5.09
C PRO A 87 6.74 9.72 4.52
N VAL A 88 6.28 8.65 5.18
CA VAL A 88 5.10 7.88 4.75
C VAL A 88 3.84 8.76 4.71
N ASN A 89 3.60 9.52 5.77
CA ASN A 89 2.48 10.47 5.84
C ASN A 89 2.53 11.54 4.75
N LYS A 90 3.74 12.01 4.40
CA LYS A 90 3.91 12.99 3.32
C LYS A 90 3.59 12.36 1.96
N LEU A 91 4.03 11.12 1.71
CA LEU A 91 3.69 10.37 0.50
C LEU A 91 2.19 10.13 0.39
N LEU A 92 1.53 9.72 1.48
CA LEU A 92 0.09 9.49 1.52
C LEU A 92 -0.73 10.70 1.04
N ARG A 93 -0.26 11.91 1.34
CA ARG A 93 -0.92 13.16 0.93
C ARG A 93 -0.49 13.64 -0.46
N ALA A 94 0.69 13.25 -0.92
CA ALA A 94 1.28 13.75 -2.15
C ALA A 94 0.93 12.89 -3.38
N ILE A 95 0.65 11.59 -3.19
CA ILE A 95 0.34 10.69 -4.29
C ILE A 95 -1.14 10.87 -4.70
N PRO A 96 -1.43 11.15 -5.98
CA PRO A 96 -2.80 11.21 -6.45
C PRO A 96 -3.47 9.83 -6.47
N ASN A 97 -4.79 9.82 -6.27
CA ASN A 97 -5.60 8.60 -6.26
C ASN A 97 -6.19 8.24 -7.63
N ASP A 98 -6.09 9.13 -8.60
CA ASP A 98 -6.74 9.05 -9.91
C ASP A 98 -5.80 8.59 -11.04
N CYS A 99 -4.55 8.26 -10.72
CA CYS A 99 -3.57 7.84 -11.71
C CYS A 99 -2.54 6.83 -11.18
N LEU A 100 -2.01 6.01 -12.09
CA LEU A 100 -0.95 5.05 -11.82
C LEU A 100 0.43 5.63 -12.13
N ILE A 101 1.40 5.28 -11.30
CA ILE A 101 2.79 5.69 -11.46
C ILE A 101 3.59 4.50 -12.00
N THR A 102 4.35 4.72 -13.07
CA THR A 102 5.33 3.71 -13.52
C THR A 102 6.51 3.69 -12.56
N TYR A 103 6.64 2.65 -11.76
CA TYR A 103 7.70 2.50 -10.75
C TYR A 103 8.32 1.10 -10.89
N HIS A 104 9.65 1.04 -10.99
CA HIS A 104 10.42 -0.18 -11.32
C HIS A 104 9.88 -0.96 -12.52
N GLY A 105 9.51 -0.26 -13.60
CA GLY A 105 9.04 -0.86 -14.85
C GLY A 105 7.56 -1.24 -14.89
N ALA A 106 6.85 -1.25 -13.75
CA ALA A 106 5.43 -1.59 -13.67
C ALA A 106 4.55 -0.35 -13.43
N ARG A 107 3.30 -0.36 -13.92
CA ARG A 107 2.29 0.64 -13.52
C ARG A 107 1.71 0.23 -12.16
N ARG A 108 1.90 1.06 -11.14
CA ARG A 108 1.54 0.74 -9.76
C ARG A 108 0.58 1.78 -9.19
N ASN A 109 -0.33 1.32 -8.34
CA ASN A 109 -1.21 2.19 -7.56
C ASN A 109 -0.47 2.58 -6.27
N LEU A 110 0.49 3.49 -6.39
CA LEU A 110 1.32 3.85 -5.25
C LEU A 110 0.54 4.53 -4.13
N SER A 111 -0.62 5.14 -4.44
CA SER A 111 -1.50 5.66 -3.39
C SER A 111 -2.05 4.54 -2.52
N GLU A 112 -2.62 3.51 -3.16
CA GLU A 112 -3.16 2.35 -2.46
C GLU A 112 -2.08 1.59 -1.69
N GLU A 113 -0.90 1.39 -2.29
CA GLU A 113 0.20 0.70 -1.63
C GLU A 113 0.75 1.44 -0.41
N VAL A 114 0.94 2.77 -0.50
CA VAL A 114 1.39 3.59 0.63
C VAL A 114 0.31 3.69 1.70
N SER A 115 -0.96 3.77 1.30
CA SER A 115 -2.10 3.74 2.22
C SER A 115 -2.19 2.41 2.97
N ALA A 116 -2.01 1.28 2.27
CA ALA A 116 -1.99 -0.04 2.87
C ALA A 116 -0.86 -0.15 3.92
N LEU A 117 0.35 0.30 3.59
CA LEU A 117 1.46 0.34 4.54
C LEU A 117 1.13 1.20 5.78
N TYR A 118 0.56 2.39 5.57
CA TYR A 118 0.15 3.28 6.66
C TYR A 118 -0.87 2.61 7.59
N HIS A 119 -1.89 1.96 7.03
CA HIS A 119 -2.92 1.25 7.79
C HIS A 119 -2.38 0.03 8.54
N GLN A 120 -1.47 -0.73 7.92
CA GLN A 120 -0.77 -1.83 8.60
C GLN A 120 0.01 -1.32 9.80
N CYS A 121 0.73 -0.20 9.65
CA CYS A 121 1.42 0.42 10.77
C CYS A 121 0.46 0.86 11.89
N ALA A 122 -0.66 1.51 11.55
CA ALA A 122 -1.66 1.91 12.54
C ALA A 122 -2.23 0.72 13.32
N ALA A 123 -2.50 -0.39 12.64
CA ALA A 123 -3.00 -1.62 13.27
C ALA A 123 -1.98 -2.22 14.25
N VAL A 124 -0.71 -2.29 13.85
CA VAL A 124 0.38 -2.84 14.68
C VAL A 124 0.66 -1.97 15.91
N VAL A 125 0.64 -0.64 15.75
CA VAL A 125 0.81 0.29 16.86
C VAL A 125 -0.38 0.21 17.82
N GLY A 126 -1.60 0.28 17.30
CA GLY A 126 -2.81 0.23 18.14
C GLY A 126 -2.98 -1.09 18.89
N ALA A 127 -2.60 -2.23 18.28
CA ALA A 127 -2.61 -3.52 18.96
C ALA A 127 -1.63 -3.57 20.14
N ALA A 128 -0.50 -2.89 20.02
CA ALA A 128 0.49 -2.85 21.10
C ALA A 128 0.09 -1.91 22.24
N ASP A 129 -0.50 -0.76 21.91
CA ASP A 129 -1.02 0.16 22.93
C ASP A 129 -2.10 -0.54 23.78
N GLN A 130 -2.97 -1.35 23.15
CA GLN A 130 -3.95 -2.18 23.86
C GLN A 130 -3.32 -3.24 24.78
N THR A 131 -2.23 -3.88 24.35
CA THR A 131 -1.54 -4.86 25.21
C THR A 131 -0.86 -4.20 26.41
N ASP A 132 -0.32 -2.99 26.22
CA ASP A 132 0.31 -2.23 27.31
C ASP A 132 -0.75 -1.80 28.33
N GLU A 133 -1.93 -1.35 27.88
CA GLU A 133 -3.06 -1.05 28.76
C GLU A 133 -3.57 -2.28 29.53
N ASP A 134 -3.81 -3.42 28.87
CA ASP A 134 -4.25 -4.67 29.54
C ASP A 134 -3.22 -5.14 30.58
N TYR A 135 -1.92 -4.99 30.28
CA TYR A 135 -0.86 -5.29 31.23
C TYR A 135 -0.91 -4.34 32.44
N VAL A 136 -1.03 -3.03 32.24
CA VAL A 136 -1.18 -2.07 33.34
C VAL A 136 -2.40 -2.42 34.20
N TYR A 137 -3.55 -2.69 33.60
CA TYR A 137 -4.75 -3.03 34.36
C TYR A 137 -4.61 -4.32 35.19
N ARG A 138 -3.93 -5.35 34.68
CA ARG A 138 -3.68 -6.60 35.44
C ARG A 138 -2.76 -6.42 36.63
N TYR A 139 -1.76 -5.54 36.56
CA TYR A 139 -0.75 -5.41 37.62
C TYR A 139 -1.06 -4.32 38.65
N PHE A 140 -1.98 -3.40 38.36
CA PHE A 140 -2.39 -2.33 39.29
C PHE A 140 -3.73 -2.58 39.99
N LEU A 141 -4.45 -3.66 39.65
CA LEU A 141 -5.73 -4.05 40.28
C LEU A 141 -5.65 -5.39 41.06
N ASP A 142 -4.47 -6.01 41.12
CA ASP A 142 -4.10 -7.06 42.09
C ASP A 142 -3.33 -6.45 43.26
#